data_AF-A0AAF0ZTB8-F1
#
_entry.id   AF-A0AAF0ZTB8-F1
#
_cell.length_a   1.000
_cell.length_b   1.000
_cell.length_c   1.000
_cell.angle_alpha   90.00
_cell.angle_beta   90.00
_cell.angle_gamma   90.00
#
_symmetry.space_group_name_H-M   'P 1'
#
loop_
_entity.id
_entity.type
_entity.pdbx_description
1 polymer ?
#
loop_
_entity_poly.entity_id
_entity_poly.type
_entity_poly.pdbx_seq_one_letter_code
_entity_poly.pdbx_strand_id
1 'polypeptide(L)'
;MACNINVESILGQGIFATTSSKKLQAFPSHNYKPNVISCVAIGPTHKVPQLPWKLVFHEKERPLLSNEKFGIYGGKFVPETLISPLTKLDYEFNSALRDPQFQMDLQVALKDYVGRETPLYFAQRLTDYYKSLNKGIGPDIYLKREDLNHGGAHKINNAIAQAMLAKRMGCKNVVASTGAGQHGVATAAACAKLSLECTIFMGTLDMERQPSNVLLMNHLGAKVKSVEGNFKDAMSEGIRNWVNDLERSYYLAGAAIGPHPCPTMVREFQSIIGKETRKQAMDKWGGKPHVLVACVGSGSNALGLFHEFIQDEDVRLIGVEAGGTGLDSGKHSATMARGEVGVYHGAMSYLLQDEEGQIIGPHSIGVGLEYPGVSPELSYLKDIGRAEFSTVTDEEAIKAYKRLCRLEGIFPALESSHALAFLDKLCSTLKDGEKVIVNLSGRGDKDAEAVFNHTVPKHE
;
A
#
# COMPACT_ATOMS: atom_id res chain seq x y z
N MET A 1 -28.37 -55.35 -14.74
CA MET A 1 -28.71 -56.46 -13.82
C MET A 1 -28.90 -55.87 -12.43
N ALA A 2 -29.89 -56.34 -11.68
CA ALA A 2 -30.28 -55.78 -10.38
C ALA A 2 -29.71 -56.62 -9.21
N CYS A 3 -29.48 -56.01 -8.03
CA CYS A 3 -30.25 -56.28 -6.81
C CYS A 3 -29.83 -55.40 -5.59
N ASN A 4 -30.84 -54.78 -4.95
CA ASN A 4 -31.10 -54.51 -3.51
C ASN A 4 -29.93 -54.50 -2.47
N ILE A 5 -29.74 -53.48 -1.60
CA ILE A 5 -30.60 -52.77 -0.58
C ILE A 5 -30.59 -53.42 0.83
N ASN A 6 -30.00 -52.70 1.81
CA ASN A 6 -30.45 -52.36 3.21
C ASN A 6 -29.22 -51.83 3.98
N VAL A 7 -29.16 -50.68 4.69
CA VAL A 7 -30.09 -49.85 5.49
C VAL A 7 -30.28 -50.36 6.93
N GLU A 8 -30.30 -49.41 7.89
CA GLU A 8 -30.37 -49.56 9.37
C GLU A 8 -29.07 -50.02 10.07
N SER A 9 -28.76 -49.70 11.35
CA SER A 9 -29.10 -48.61 12.29
C SER A 9 -28.12 -48.72 13.51
N ILE A 10 -28.04 -47.89 14.58
CA ILE A 10 -28.73 -46.68 15.05
C ILE A 10 -27.78 -45.85 15.98
N LEU A 11 -28.20 -44.67 16.47
CA LEU A 11 -27.49 -43.89 17.51
C LEU A 11 -27.61 -44.53 18.91
N GLY A 12 -26.53 -44.61 19.69
CA GLY A 12 -26.53 -45.08 21.08
C GLY A 12 -25.72 -44.18 22.03
N GLN A 13 -26.41 -43.39 22.86
CA GLN A 13 -25.80 -42.59 23.92
C GLN A 13 -25.35 -43.49 25.10
N GLY A 14 -24.30 -43.09 25.83
CA GLY A 14 -23.88 -43.81 27.03
C GLY A 14 -22.73 -43.14 27.79
N ILE A 15 -23.04 -42.18 28.65
CA ILE A 15 -22.09 -41.62 29.62
C ILE A 15 -22.10 -42.50 30.87
N PHE A 16 -20.94 -43.03 31.28
CA PHE A 16 -20.66 -43.33 32.69
C PHE A 16 -19.16 -43.22 32.98
N ALA A 17 -18.83 -42.54 34.06
CA ALA A 17 -17.48 -42.52 34.65
C ALA A 17 -17.45 -43.44 35.88
N THR A 18 -16.35 -44.16 36.11
CA THR A 18 -15.45 -43.96 37.28
C THR A 18 -14.27 -44.95 37.32
N THR A 19 -13.10 -44.39 37.66
CA THR A 19 -11.97 -44.98 38.43
C THR A 19 -11.18 -46.22 37.96
N SER A 20 -9.91 -45.93 37.66
CA SER A 20 -8.67 -46.68 37.98
C SER A 20 -8.39 -48.07 37.37
N SER A 21 -7.44 -48.12 36.43
CA SER A 21 -6.10 -48.72 36.68
C SER A 21 -5.12 -48.39 35.54
N LYS A 22 -3.81 -48.50 35.83
CA LYS A 22 -2.73 -48.07 34.91
C LYS A 22 -2.47 -49.09 33.80
N LYS A 23 -2.39 -48.62 32.55
CA LYS A 23 -1.31 -48.94 31.58
C LYS A 23 -1.47 -48.09 30.30
N LEU A 24 -0.63 -47.07 30.15
CA LEU A 24 -0.39 -46.43 28.85
C LEU A 24 0.57 -47.30 28.04
N GLN A 25 0.25 -47.58 26.79
CA GLN A 25 1.20 -48.02 25.77
C GLN A 25 1.38 -46.88 24.78
N ALA A 26 2.61 -46.37 24.67
CA ALA A 26 2.96 -45.32 23.74
C ALA A 26 3.29 -45.93 22.37
N PHE A 27 2.87 -45.27 21.28
CA PHE A 27 3.33 -45.57 19.93
C PHE A 27 4.68 -44.88 19.66
N PRO A 28 5.63 -45.49 18.92
CA PRO A 28 6.99 -44.96 18.83
C PRO A 28 7.09 -43.72 17.93
N SER A 29 7.58 -42.63 18.50
CA SER A 29 8.11 -41.48 17.77
C SER A 29 9.27 -41.91 16.86
N HIS A 30 9.22 -41.58 15.57
CA HIS A 30 10.39 -41.71 14.69
C HIS A 30 11.40 -40.59 15.00
N ASN A 31 12.65 -41.00 15.27
CA ASN A 31 13.71 -40.11 15.72
C ASN A 31 14.36 -39.33 14.58
N TYR A 32 14.55 -38.03 14.80
CA TYR A 32 15.57 -37.21 14.13
C TYR A 32 16.99 -37.61 14.56
N LYS A 33 17.97 -37.37 13.67
CA LYS A 33 19.39 -36.94 13.86
C LYS A 33 20.35 -37.61 12.85
N PRO A 34 21.56 -37.07 12.62
CA PRO A 34 21.93 -35.66 12.42
C PRO A 34 22.91 -35.47 11.24
N ASN A 35 23.27 -34.21 10.93
CA ASN A 35 24.51 -33.78 10.26
C ASN A 35 25.12 -34.67 9.14
N VAL A 36 24.90 -34.29 7.87
CA VAL A 36 25.84 -34.63 6.78
C VAL A 36 26.43 -33.34 6.20
N ILE A 37 27.71 -33.15 6.44
CA ILE A 37 28.53 -32.14 5.76
C ILE A 37 28.91 -32.71 4.40
N SER A 38 28.64 -31.97 3.32
CA SER A 38 29.17 -32.25 1.99
C SER A 38 30.02 -31.06 1.52
N CYS A 39 31.31 -31.11 1.85
CA CYS A 39 32.30 -30.22 1.25
C CYS A 39 32.88 -30.90 0.01
N VAL A 40 32.77 -30.24 -1.16
CA VAL A 40 33.62 -30.54 -2.32
C VAL A 40 34.24 -29.23 -2.80
N ALA A 41 35.54 -29.06 -2.54
CA ALA A 41 36.44 -28.27 -3.37
C ALA A 41 37.08 -29.25 -4.40
N ILE A 42 37.62 -28.86 -5.55
CA ILE A 42 38.73 -27.93 -5.80
C ILE A 42 38.69 -27.48 -7.29
N GLY A 43 39.10 -26.24 -7.61
CA GLY A 43 39.37 -25.82 -9.01
C GLY A 43 39.58 -24.30 -9.14
N PRO A 44 40.62 -23.79 -9.84
CA PRO A 44 41.08 -22.41 -9.63
C PRO A 44 40.55 -21.34 -10.60
N THR A 45 40.58 -20.09 -10.11
CA THR A 45 40.64 -18.80 -10.83
C THR A 45 39.53 -18.44 -11.83
N HIS A 46 38.70 -17.45 -11.47
CA HIS A 46 38.98 -16.05 -11.80
C HIS A 46 38.26 -15.09 -10.83
N LYS A 47 38.78 -13.86 -10.67
CA LYS A 47 38.30 -12.88 -9.68
C LYS A 47 36.93 -12.31 -10.09
N VAL A 48 35.86 -12.71 -9.39
CA VAL A 48 34.60 -11.97 -9.36
C VAL A 48 34.73 -10.86 -8.31
N PRO A 49 34.34 -9.59 -8.58
CA PRO A 49 34.37 -8.53 -7.59
C PRO A 49 33.44 -8.88 -6.41
N GLN A 50 33.97 -8.85 -5.18
CA GLN A 50 33.12 -8.95 -4.00
C GLN A 50 32.29 -7.66 -3.89
N LEU A 51 30.99 -7.76 -4.14
CA LEU A 51 30.03 -6.74 -3.74
C LEU A 51 29.96 -6.73 -2.20
N PRO A 52 30.39 -5.65 -1.53
CA PRO A 52 30.11 -5.51 -0.11
C PRO A 52 28.64 -5.11 -0.01
N TRP A 53 27.78 -6.07 0.35
CA TRP A 53 26.57 -5.92 1.15
C TRP A 53 25.97 -7.32 1.32
N LYS A 54 26.35 -8.02 2.40
CA LYS A 54 25.51 -9.12 2.91
C LYS A 54 24.21 -8.49 3.38
N LEU A 55 23.20 -8.49 2.51
CA LEU A 55 21.81 -8.47 2.96
C LEU A 55 21.64 -9.66 3.88
N VAL A 56 21.63 -9.40 5.18
CA VAL A 56 21.18 -10.38 6.18
C VAL A 56 19.67 -10.44 6.03
N PHE A 57 19.22 -11.20 5.03
CA PHE A 57 17.87 -11.72 5.02
C PHE A 57 17.75 -12.58 6.27
N HIS A 58 17.05 -12.08 7.28
CA HIS A 58 16.51 -12.95 8.32
C HIS A 58 15.48 -13.86 7.65
N GLU A 59 15.93 -15.05 7.25
CA GLU A 59 15.08 -16.21 6.98
C GLU A 59 14.39 -16.66 8.29
N LYS A 60 13.49 -15.82 8.79
CA LYS A 60 12.22 -16.37 9.26
C LYS A 60 11.53 -16.84 7.99
N GLU A 61 11.25 -18.14 7.90
CA GLU A 61 10.39 -18.69 6.86
C GLU A 61 9.12 -17.83 6.83
N ARG A 62 8.97 -17.00 5.80
CA ARG A 62 7.67 -16.36 5.59
C ARG A 62 6.74 -17.51 5.21
N PRO A 63 5.67 -17.77 5.97
CA PRO A 63 4.63 -18.64 5.46
C PRO A 63 4.19 -18.09 4.09
N LEU A 64 3.62 -18.95 3.25
CA LEU A 64 2.81 -18.47 2.13
C LEU A 64 1.92 -17.33 2.63
N LEU A 65 1.76 -16.26 1.86
CA LEU A 65 0.83 -15.17 2.19
C LEU A 65 -0.63 -15.63 1.97
N SER A 66 -0.89 -16.92 2.21
CA SER A 66 -2.13 -17.66 2.04
C SER A 66 -3.06 -17.41 3.22
N ASN A 67 -3.50 -16.17 3.33
CA ASN A 67 -4.81 -15.89 3.86
C ASN A 67 -5.42 -14.82 2.96
N GLU A 68 -6.46 -15.17 2.21
CA GLU A 68 -7.12 -14.21 1.30
C GLU A 68 -7.78 -13.04 2.05
N LYS A 69 -7.86 -13.17 3.39
CA LYS A 69 -8.51 -12.24 4.30
C LYS A 69 -7.63 -11.81 5.47
N PHE A 70 -7.89 -10.60 5.94
CA PHE A 70 -7.39 -10.01 7.18
C PHE A 70 -8.57 -9.92 8.14
N GLY A 71 -8.74 -10.92 9.02
CA GLY A 71 -9.97 -11.10 9.78
C GLY A 71 -11.16 -11.35 8.84
N ILE A 72 -12.18 -10.48 8.86
CA ILE A 72 -13.32 -10.56 7.94
C ILE A 72 -13.03 -9.95 6.56
N TYR A 73 -12.07 -9.02 6.48
CA TYR A 73 -11.82 -8.15 5.33
C TYR A 73 -10.99 -8.85 4.24
N GLY A 74 -11.16 -8.46 2.98
CA GLY A 74 -10.42 -9.00 1.82
C GLY A 74 -11.27 -9.94 0.97
N GLY A 75 -10.73 -11.09 0.59
CA GLY A 75 -11.39 -12.11 -0.24
C GLY A 75 -11.35 -11.83 -1.75
N LYS A 76 -12.16 -12.57 -2.50
CA LYS A 76 -12.32 -12.51 -3.96
C LYS A 76 -13.80 -12.36 -4.32
N PHE A 77 -14.35 -11.16 -4.18
CA PHE A 77 -15.75 -10.85 -4.49
C PHE A 77 -15.91 -10.44 -5.97
N VAL A 78 -15.56 -11.34 -6.88
CA VAL A 78 -15.48 -11.08 -8.33
C VAL A 78 -16.32 -12.08 -9.13
N PRO A 79 -16.67 -11.78 -10.40
CA PRO A 79 -17.21 -12.78 -11.31
C PRO A 79 -16.29 -13.99 -11.46
N GLU A 80 -16.87 -15.18 -11.65
CA GLU A 80 -16.15 -16.45 -11.78
C GLU A 80 -15.03 -16.42 -12.84
N THR A 81 -15.25 -15.66 -13.93
CA THR A 81 -14.26 -15.46 -15.00
C THR A 81 -12.92 -14.87 -14.54
N LEU A 82 -12.88 -14.20 -13.38
CA LEU A 82 -11.65 -13.66 -12.78
C LEU A 82 -10.98 -14.58 -11.77
N ILE A 83 -11.63 -15.66 -11.31
CA ILE A 83 -11.07 -16.55 -10.28
C ILE A 83 -9.78 -17.25 -10.78
N SER A 84 -9.79 -17.77 -12.00
CA SER A 84 -8.60 -18.40 -12.61
C SER A 84 -7.45 -17.40 -12.85
N PRO A 85 -7.65 -16.23 -13.51
CA PRO A 85 -6.63 -15.19 -13.62
C PRO A 85 -6.03 -14.74 -12.28
N LEU A 86 -6.85 -14.51 -11.25
CA LEU A 86 -6.37 -14.11 -9.92
C LEU A 86 -5.61 -15.24 -9.22
N THR A 87 -5.99 -16.50 -9.42
CA THR A 87 -5.27 -17.65 -8.87
C THR A 87 -3.91 -17.84 -9.55
N LYS A 88 -3.81 -17.63 -10.86
CA LYS A 88 -2.53 -17.59 -11.59
C LYS A 88 -1.65 -16.44 -11.11
N LEU A 89 -2.23 -15.25 -10.90
CA LEU A 89 -1.53 -14.09 -10.35
C LEU A 89 -0.98 -14.36 -8.94
N ASP A 90 -1.78 -14.98 -8.06
CA ASP A 90 -1.38 -15.31 -6.70
C ASP A 90 -0.23 -16.34 -6.66
N TYR A 91 -0.31 -17.37 -7.50
CA TYR A 91 0.77 -18.33 -7.67
C TYR A 91 2.08 -17.66 -8.15
N GLU A 92 2.02 -16.86 -9.22
CA GLU A 92 3.20 -16.20 -9.78
C GLU A 92 3.78 -15.14 -8.84
N PHE A 93 2.94 -14.39 -8.13
CA PHE A 93 3.36 -13.46 -7.08
C PHE A 93 4.12 -14.19 -5.96
N ASN A 94 3.55 -15.25 -5.38
CA ASN A 94 4.22 -16.05 -4.35
C ASN A 94 5.48 -16.76 -4.87
N SER A 95 5.53 -17.14 -6.15
CA SER A 95 6.74 -17.67 -6.78
C SER A 95 7.82 -16.60 -6.90
N ALA A 96 7.48 -15.40 -7.37
CA ALA A 96 8.42 -14.30 -7.56
C ALA A 96 9.00 -13.76 -6.24
N LEU A 97 8.23 -13.83 -5.13
CA LEU A 97 8.74 -13.52 -3.80
C LEU A 97 9.81 -14.49 -3.29
N ARG A 98 9.80 -15.76 -3.76
CA ARG A 98 10.77 -16.80 -3.39
C ARG A 98 11.91 -16.97 -4.40
N ASP A 99 11.81 -16.33 -5.56
CA ASP A 99 12.79 -16.43 -6.64
C ASP A 99 13.97 -15.45 -6.39
N PRO A 100 15.19 -15.93 -6.08
CA PRO A 100 16.32 -15.06 -5.76
C PRO A 100 16.73 -14.15 -6.92
N GLN A 101 16.53 -14.61 -8.17
CA GLN A 101 16.84 -13.83 -9.37
C GLN A 101 15.85 -12.66 -9.48
N PHE A 102 14.55 -12.91 -9.30
CA PHE A 102 13.55 -11.84 -9.29
C PHE A 102 13.80 -10.82 -8.17
N GLN A 103 14.17 -11.27 -6.96
CA GLN A 103 14.50 -10.36 -5.86
C GLN A 103 15.75 -9.51 -6.16
N MET A 104 16.79 -10.09 -6.77
CA MET A 104 17.99 -9.36 -7.19
C MET A 104 17.67 -8.33 -8.28
N ASP A 105 16.93 -8.72 -9.31
CA ASP A 105 16.54 -7.82 -10.41
C ASP A 105 15.63 -6.68 -9.91
N LEU A 106 14.73 -6.97 -8.97
CA LEU A 106 13.87 -5.97 -8.35
C LEU A 106 14.69 -5.00 -7.48
N GLN A 107 15.67 -5.50 -6.73
CA GLN A 107 16.57 -4.65 -5.95
C GLN A 107 17.39 -3.72 -6.87
N VAL A 108 17.91 -4.23 -7.98
CA VAL A 108 18.61 -3.42 -9.00
C VAL A 108 17.67 -2.36 -9.59
N ALA A 109 16.43 -2.73 -9.92
CA ALA A 109 15.45 -1.77 -10.44
C ALA A 109 15.07 -0.69 -9.42
N LEU A 110 14.87 -1.06 -8.15
CA LEU A 110 14.58 -0.10 -7.07
C LEU A 110 15.77 0.83 -6.81
N LYS A 111 16.99 0.31 -6.79
CA LYS A 111 18.18 1.12 -6.55
C LYS A 111 18.51 2.02 -7.74
N ASP A 112 18.80 1.42 -8.90
CA ASP A 112 19.47 2.11 -10.02
C ASP A 112 18.48 2.82 -10.97
N TYR A 113 17.18 2.48 -10.93
CA TYR A 113 16.15 3.14 -11.74
C TYR A 113 15.13 3.95 -10.92
N VAL A 114 14.68 3.45 -9.75
CA VAL A 114 13.80 4.24 -8.88
C VAL A 114 14.58 5.26 -8.04
N GLY A 115 15.84 5.00 -7.72
CA GLY A 115 16.69 5.87 -6.91
C GLY A 115 16.66 5.58 -5.40
N ARG A 116 16.34 4.35 -5.00
CA ARG A 116 16.26 3.93 -3.58
C ARG A 116 17.65 3.65 -3.00
N GLU A 117 17.88 3.81 -1.69
CA GLU A 117 16.93 4.16 -0.63
C GLU A 117 16.52 5.64 -0.62
N THR A 118 15.25 5.93 -0.31
CA THR A 118 14.83 7.33 -0.15
C THR A 118 15.30 7.88 1.20
N PRO A 119 15.70 9.15 1.30
CA PRO A 119 16.15 9.72 2.58
C PRO A 119 15.08 9.72 3.68
N LEU A 120 15.50 9.44 4.92
CA LEU A 120 14.80 9.86 6.12
C LEU A 120 15.37 11.22 6.58
N TYR A 121 14.69 12.28 6.19
CA TYR A 121 15.13 13.67 6.36
C TYR A 121 14.65 14.24 7.71
N PHE A 122 15.53 14.90 8.47
CA PHE A 122 15.13 15.61 9.69
C PHE A 122 14.64 17.01 9.31
N ALA A 123 13.35 17.29 9.53
CA ALA A 123 12.73 18.57 9.21
C ALA A 123 12.91 19.52 10.41
N GLN A 124 14.10 20.12 10.50
CA GLN A 124 14.50 20.98 11.62
C GLN A 124 13.55 22.17 11.79
N ARG A 125 13.24 22.91 10.71
CA ARG A 125 12.43 24.14 10.81
C ARG A 125 10.96 23.84 11.06
N LEU A 126 10.47 22.70 10.60
CA LEU A 126 9.14 22.17 10.95
C LEU A 126 9.10 21.72 12.42
N THR A 127 10.15 21.07 12.91
CA THR A 127 10.33 20.70 14.32
C THR A 127 10.33 21.95 15.21
N ASP A 128 11.15 22.95 14.88
CA ASP A 128 11.25 24.22 15.61
C ASP A 128 9.91 24.97 15.61
N TYR A 129 9.18 24.95 14.49
CA TYR A 129 7.83 25.53 14.41
C TYR A 129 6.90 24.88 15.43
N TYR A 130 6.75 23.56 15.45
CA TYR A 130 5.83 22.90 16.40
C TYR A 130 6.30 23.03 17.86
N LYS A 131 7.61 22.97 18.13
CA LYS A 131 8.16 23.25 19.46
C LYS A 131 7.86 24.69 19.91
N SER A 132 7.95 25.68 19.01
CA SER A 132 7.63 27.07 19.34
C SER A 132 6.16 27.29 19.75
N LEU A 133 5.23 26.52 19.17
CA LEU A 133 3.82 26.53 19.57
C LEU A 133 3.57 25.90 20.95
N ASN A 134 4.50 25.07 21.44
CA ASN A 134 4.38 24.31 22.67
C ASN A 134 5.53 24.60 23.66
N LYS A 135 5.81 25.89 23.90
CA LYS A 135 6.76 26.39 24.92
C LYS A 135 8.21 25.87 24.76
N GLY A 136 8.62 25.52 23.55
CA GLY A 136 9.94 24.97 23.23
C GLY A 136 10.05 23.44 23.37
N ILE A 137 8.96 22.76 23.71
CA ILE A 137 8.90 21.32 23.99
C ILE A 137 8.14 20.60 22.87
N GLY A 138 8.61 19.45 22.41
CA GLY A 138 7.83 18.61 21.49
C GLY A 138 8.62 17.52 20.77
N PRO A 139 7.97 16.83 19.82
CA PRO A 139 8.60 15.77 19.04
C PRO A 139 9.66 16.31 18.07
N ASP A 140 10.57 15.43 17.65
CA ASP A 140 11.45 15.67 16.50
C ASP A 140 10.82 15.04 15.24
N ILE A 141 10.66 15.83 14.19
CA ILE A 141 9.88 15.46 13.01
C ILE A 141 10.80 15.08 11.85
N TYR A 142 10.59 13.88 11.32
CA TYR A 142 11.30 13.35 10.17
C TYR A 142 10.33 13.10 9.01
N LEU A 143 10.81 13.29 7.78
CA LEU A 143 10.07 13.03 6.55
C LEU A 143 10.71 11.85 5.83
N LYS A 144 9.93 10.79 5.56
CA LYS A 144 10.35 9.72 4.65
C LYS A 144 10.09 10.16 3.21
N ARG A 145 11.17 10.42 2.46
CA ARG A 145 11.17 11.21 1.22
C ARG A 145 10.76 10.41 -0.03
N GLU A 146 9.57 9.84 -0.04
CA GLU A 146 9.02 9.13 -1.22
C GLU A 146 8.67 10.06 -2.39
N ASP A 147 8.71 11.37 -2.17
CA ASP A 147 8.65 12.44 -3.17
C ASP A 147 9.89 12.49 -4.09
N LEU A 148 11.02 11.94 -3.64
CA LEU A 148 12.28 11.90 -4.40
C LEU A 148 12.45 10.66 -5.29
N ASN A 149 11.52 9.70 -5.24
CA ASN A 149 11.52 8.55 -6.15
C ASN A 149 11.44 9.00 -7.63
N HIS A 150 11.94 8.19 -8.57
CA HIS A 150 11.62 8.34 -9.98
C HIS A 150 10.09 8.35 -10.20
N GLY A 151 9.60 9.27 -11.05
CA GLY A 151 8.16 9.56 -11.19
C GLY A 151 7.59 10.53 -10.13
N GLY A 152 8.24 10.67 -8.96
CA GLY A 152 7.90 11.67 -7.94
C GLY A 152 6.94 11.20 -6.84
N ALA A 153 6.69 9.89 -6.73
CA ALA A 153 5.81 9.33 -5.70
C ALA A 153 6.12 7.86 -5.40
N HIS A 154 5.69 7.38 -4.24
CA HIS A 154 5.76 5.96 -3.83
C HIS A 154 5.15 4.96 -4.84
N LYS A 155 4.31 5.40 -5.79
CA LYS A 155 3.62 4.51 -6.75
C LYS A 155 4.57 3.69 -7.61
N ILE A 156 5.77 4.21 -7.92
CA ILE A 156 6.75 3.52 -8.75
C ILE A 156 7.26 2.22 -8.13
N ASN A 157 7.37 2.13 -6.80
CA ASN A 157 7.82 0.93 -6.06
C ASN A 157 6.98 -0.30 -6.47
N ASN A 158 5.66 -0.10 -6.51
CA ASN A 158 4.68 -1.10 -6.90
C ASN A 158 4.62 -1.29 -8.43
N ALA A 159 4.67 -0.20 -9.20
CA ALA A 159 4.55 -0.26 -10.65
C ALA A 159 5.69 -1.04 -11.30
N ILE A 160 6.95 -0.84 -10.87
CA ILE A 160 8.08 -1.58 -11.45
C ILE A 160 8.01 -3.07 -11.10
N ALA A 161 7.68 -3.42 -9.85
CA ALA A 161 7.59 -4.80 -9.41
C ALA A 161 6.46 -5.57 -10.12
N GLN A 162 5.27 -4.98 -10.26
CA GLN A 162 4.17 -5.60 -10.99
C GLN A 162 4.40 -5.65 -12.50
N ALA A 163 5.07 -4.66 -13.10
CA ALA A 163 5.43 -4.75 -14.53
C ALA A 163 6.49 -5.83 -14.80
N MET A 164 7.42 -6.06 -13.86
CA MET A 164 8.32 -7.23 -13.89
C MET A 164 7.55 -8.55 -13.76
N LEU A 165 6.53 -8.59 -12.89
CA LEU A 165 5.65 -9.76 -12.75
C LEU A 165 4.83 -10.03 -14.03
N ALA A 166 4.25 -8.99 -14.64
CA ALA A 166 3.56 -9.08 -15.94
C ALA A 166 4.46 -9.67 -17.03
N LYS A 167 5.72 -9.21 -17.10
CA LYS A 167 6.73 -9.73 -18.03
C LYS A 167 7.08 -11.20 -17.74
N ARG A 168 7.21 -11.59 -16.47
CA ARG A 168 7.41 -12.99 -16.04
C ARG A 168 6.24 -13.88 -16.46
N MET A 169 5.00 -13.39 -16.31
CA MET A 169 3.77 -14.08 -16.69
C MET A 169 3.57 -14.20 -18.21
N GLY A 170 4.46 -13.63 -19.03
CA GLY A 170 4.41 -13.67 -20.49
C GLY A 170 3.54 -12.58 -21.13
N CYS A 171 2.88 -11.74 -20.33
CA CYS A 171 1.99 -10.68 -20.80
C CYS A 171 2.76 -9.67 -21.69
N LYS A 172 2.06 -9.09 -22.67
CA LYS A 172 2.61 -8.08 -23.60
C LYS A 172 2.07 -6.69 -23.34
N ASN A 173 0.86 -6.60 -22.79
CA ASN A 173 0.17 -5.35 -22.49
C ASN A 173 -0.10 -5.23 -20.99
N VAL A 174 -0.01 -4.01 -20.48
CA VAL A 174 -0.37 -3.64 -19.12
C VAL A 174 -1.52 -2.65 -19.16
N VAL A 175 -2.56 -2.94 -18.40
CA VAL A 175 -3.73 -2.07 -18.23
C VAL A 175 -3.71 -1.51 -16.82
N ALA A 176 -3.95 -0.21 -16.68
CA ALA A 176 -4.18 0.41 -15.37
C ALA A 176 -5.18 1.57 -15.48
N SER A 177 -5.70 1.97 -14.33
CA SER A 177 -6.61 3.12 -14.20
C SER A 177 -6.05 4.12 -13.21
N THR A 178 -6.24 5.43 -13.43
CA THR A 178 -5.69 6.48 -12.57
C THR A 178 -6.65 7.65 -12.40
N GLY A 179 -6.69 8.22 -11.19
CA GLY A 179 -7.33 9.51 -10.89
C GLY A 179 -6.29 10.62 -11.01
N ALA A 180 -5.56 10.90 -9.93
CA ALA A 180 -4.50 11.91 -9.85
C ALA A 180 -3.27 11.75 -10.81
N GLY A 181 -3.33 10.84 -11.80
CA GLY A 181 -2.29 10.63 -12.81
C GLY A 181 -1.02 9.89 -12.34
N GLN A 182 -0.62 10.05 -11.09
CA GLN A 182 0.64 9.50 -10.54
C GLN A 182 0.80 7.98 -10.69
N HIS A 183 -0.30 7.22 -10.57
CA HIS A 183 -0.25 5.76 -10.81
C HIS A 183 -0.07 5.44 -12.30
N GLY A 184 -0.73 6.19 -13.18
CA GLY A 184 -0.59 6.04 -14.62
C GLY A 184 0.81 6.39 -15.12
N VAL A 185 1.40 7.49 -14.63
CA VAL A 185 2.79 7.87 -14.92
C VAL A 185 3.78 6.80 -14.46
N ALA A 186 3.64 6.31 -13.22
CA ALA A 186 4.48 5.23 -12.71
C ALA A 186 4.35 3.92 -13.52
N THR A 187 3.12 3.58 -13.93
CA THR A 187 2.84 2.41 -14.78
C THR A 187 3.44 2.55 -16.17
N ALA A 188 3.24 3.71 -16.83
CA ALA A 188 3.81 4.02 -18.13
C ALA A 188 5.34 3.95 -18.12
N ALA A 189 5.99 4.53 -17.09
CA ALA A 189 7.44 4.50 -16.93
C ALA A 189 7.98 3.07 -16.77
N ALA A 190 7.36 2.26 -15.91
CA ALA A 190 7.72 0.87 -15.72
C ALA A 190 7.54 0.03 -17.00
N CYS A 191 6.46 0.25 -17.77
CA CYS A 191 6.21 -0.45 -19.03
C CYS A 191 7.21 -0.05 -20.11
N ALA A 192 7.52 1.25 -20.25
CA ALA A 192 8.53 1.75 -21.17
C ALA A 192 9.91 1.13 -20.91
N LYS A 193 10.33 1.08 -19.63
CA LYS A 193 11.59 0.44 -19.21
C LYS A 193 11.66 -1.05 -19.55
N LEU A 194 10.53 -1.77 -19.46
CA LEU A 194 10.48 -3.23 -19.62
C LEU A 194 10.06 -3.69 -21.02
N SER A 195 9.77 -2.74 -21.92
CA SER A 195 9.26 -2.96 -23.28
C SER A 195 7.92 -3.70 -23.30
N LEU A 196 6.97 -3.21 -22.49
CA LEU A 196 5.57 -3.65 -22.45
C LEU A 196 4.67 -2.57 -23.09
N GLU A 197 3.63 -2.99 -23.79
CA GLU A 197 2.54 -2.10 -24.21
C GLU A 197 1.81 -1.61 -22.94
N CYS A 198 1.34 -0.37 -22.96
CA CYS A 198 0.69 0.23 -21.80
C CYS A 198 -0.58 0.98 -22.21
N THR A 199 -1.71 0.65 -21.59
CA THR A 199 -2.99 1.34 -21.75
C THR A 199 -3.43 1.88 -20.38
N ILE A 200 -3.59 3.20 -20.28
CA ILE A 200 -4.07 3.86 -19.06
C ILE A 200 -5.47 4.40 -19.28
N PHE A 201 -6.40 4.07 -18.39
CA PHE A 201 -7.74 4.66 -18.33
C PHE A 201 -7.77 5.80 -17.31
N MET A 202 -8.37 6.93 -17.67
CA MET A 202 -8.46 8.12 -16.82
C MET A 202 -9.80 8.82 -17.04
N GLY A 203 -10.45 9.28 -15.97
CA GLY A 203 -11.72 10.00 -16.05
C GLY A 203 -11.53 11.37 -16.71
N THR A 204 -12.47 11.83 -17.52
CA THR A 204 -12.38 13.15 -18.19
C THR A 204 -12.18 14.29 -17.19
N LEU A 205 -12.89 14.27 -16.07
CA LEU A 205 -12.75 15.25 -14.99
C LEU A 205 -11.35 15.21 -14.34
N ASP A 206 -10.76 14.02 -14.22
CA ASP A 206 -9.41 13.86 -13.69
C ASP A 206 -8.35 14.32 -14.70
N MET A 207 -8.57 14.10 -16.00
CA MET A 207 -7.68 14.59 -17.07
C MET A 207 -7.63 16.13 -17.11
N GLU A 208 -8.77 16.79 -16.93
CA GLU A 208 -8.88 18.26 -16.81
C GLU A 208 -8.15 18.79 -15.56
N ARG A 209 -8.28 18.10 -14.42
CA ARG A 209 -7.61 18.46 -13.17
C ARG A 209 -6.10 18.17 -13.16
N GLN A 210 -5.60 17.28 -14.03
CA GLN A 210 -4.23 16.76 -14.02
C GLN A 210 -3.59 16.64 -15.43
N PRO A 211 -3.60 17.70 -16.25
CA PRO A 211 -3.18 17.64 -17.66
C PRO A 211 -1.69 17.31 -17.83
N SER A 212 -0.84 17.74 -16.88
CA SER A 212 0.60 17.45 -16.88
C SER A 212 0.90 15.95 -16.83
N ASN A 213 0.15 15.19 -16.02
CA ASN A 213 0.33 13.74 -15.92
C ASN A 213 -0.16 13.01 -17.19
N VAL A 214 -1.20 13.52 -17.85
CA VAL A 214 -1.66 13.01 -19.16
C VAL A 214 -0.54 13.14 -20.21
N LEU A 215 0.09 14.32 -20.30
CA LEU A 215 1.22 14.55 -21.21
C LEU A 215 2.41 13.64 -20.91
N LEU A 216 2.78 13.48 -19.63
CA LEU A 216 3.86 12.58 -19.21
C LEU A 216 3.58 11.11 -19.61
N MET A 217 2.36 10.61 -19.42
CA MET A 217 1.99 9.25 -19.83
C MET A 217 2.12 9.04 -21.35
N ASN A 218 1.67 10.01 -22.15
CA ASN A 218 1.81 9.95 -23.60
C ASN A 218 3.29 10.00 -24.05
N HIS A 219 4.13 10.83 -23.42
CA HIS A 219 5.57 10.86 -23.71
C HIS A 219 6.31 9.58 -23.30
N LEU A 220 5.81 8.85 -22.32
CA LEU A 220 6.28 7.52 -21.94
C LEU A 220 5.74 6.40 -22.87
N GLY A 221 5.01 6.75 -23.93
CA GLY A 221 4.50 5.81 -24.94
C GLY A 221 3.24 5.05 -24.51
N ALA A 222 2.60 5.41 -23.39
CA ALA A 222 1.35 4.80 -22.98
C ALA A 222 0.15 5.36 -23.77
N LYS A 223 -0.80 4.49 -24.11
CA LYS A 223 -2.08 4.87 -24.70
C LYS A 223 -3.03 5.31 -23.60
N VAL A 224 -3.16 6.62 -23.39
CA VAL A 224 -4.17 7.18 -22.48
C VAL A 224 -5.55 7.15 -23.16
N LYS A 225 -6.53 6.53 -22.50
CA LYS A 225 -7.94 6.49 -22.90
C LYS A 225 -8.77 7.29 -21.89
N SER A 226 -9.51 8.27 -22.39
CA SER A 226 -10.51 8.98 -21.62
C SER A 226 -11.73 8.08 -21.35
N VAL A 227 -12.32 8.24 -20.17
CA VAL A 227 -13.60 7.65 -19.77
C VAL A 227 -14.46 8.77 -19.21
N GLU A 228 -15.73 8.85 -19.61
CA GLU A 228 -16.63 9.87 -19.04
C GLU A 228 -16.80 9.65 -17.53
N GLY A 229 -16.61 10.70 -16.74
CA GLY A 229 -16.68 10.65 -15.28
C GLY A 229 -15.33 10.78 -14.59
N ASN A 230 -15.11 9.99 -13.54
CA ASN A 230 -13.94 10.07 -12.65
C ASN A 230 -13.23 8.71 -12.49
N PHE A 231 -12.28 8.63 -11.54
CA PHE A 231 -11.52 7.43 -11.23
C PHE A 231 -12.33 6.14 -11.08
N LYS A 232 -13.56 6.16 -10.53
CA LYS A 232 -14.40 4.94 -10.40
C LYS A 232 -14.79 4.36 -11.76
N ASP A 233 -15.07 5.25 -12.71
CA ASP A 233 -15.54 4.92 -14.06
C ASP A 233 -14.35 4.41 -14.89
N ALA A 234 -13.20 5.09 -14.76
CA ALA A 234 -11.92 4.65 -15.32
C ALA A 234 -11.44 3.30 -14.75
N MET A 235 -11.67 3.01 -13.46
CA MET A 235 -11.36 1.72 -12.84
C MET A 235 -12.26 0.61 -13.40
N SER A 236 -13.56 0.86 -13.49
CA SER A 236 -14.54 -0.06 -14.07
C SER A 236 -14.20 -0.42 -15.51
N GLU A 237 -13.85 0.57 -16.33
CA GLU A 237 -13.48 0.34 -17.74
C GLU A 237 -12.11 -0.35 -17.89
N GLY A 238 -11.14 -0.03 -17.04
CA GLY A 238 -9.85 -0.74 -17.03
C GLY A 238 -9.98 -2.23 -16.70
N ILE A 239 -10.87 -2.57 -15.75
CA ILE A 239 -11.18 -3.98 -15.42
C ILE A 239 -11.92 -4.65 -16.58
N ARG A 240 -12.93 -4.01 -17.19
CA ARG A 240 -13.61 -4.54 -18.39
C ARG A 240 -12.64 -4.79 -19.53
N ASN A 241 -11.70 -3.88 -19.76
CA ASN A 241 -10.69 -4.04 -20.82
C ASN A 241 -9.73 -5.20 -20.54
N TRP A 242 -9.34 -5.42 -19.29
CA TRP A 242 -8.52 -6.58 -18.90
C TRP A 242 -9.25 -7.92 -19.04
N VAL A 243 -10.53 -7.98 -18.64
CA VAL A 243 -11.38 -9.19 -18.78
C VAL A 243 -11.49 -9.66 -20.23
N ASN A 244 -11.41 -8.75 -21.20
CA ASN A 244 -11.48 -9.07 -22.63
C ASN A 244 -10.18 -9.65 -23.22
N ASP A 245 -9.05 -9.63 -22.49
CA ASP A 245 -7.73 -10.06 -22.98
C ASP A 245 -6.84 -10.67 -21.86
N LEU A 246 -7.41 -11.59 -21.08
CA LEU A 246 -6.77 -12.15 -19.87
C LEU A 246 -5.46 -12.93 -20.13
N GLU A 247 -5.18 -13.35 -21.35
CA GLU A 247 -3.96 -14.10 -21.69
C GLU A 247 -2.77 -13.18 -21.99
N ARG A 248 -2.99 -12.07 -22.72
CA ARG A 248 -1.94 -11.13 -23.13
C ARG A 248 -1.84 -9.92 -22.21
N SER A 249 -2.91 -9.53 -21.53
CA SER A 249 -2.98 -8.31 -20.72
C SER A 249 -2.91 -8.57 -19.21
N TYR A 250 -2.16 -7.71 -18.51
CA TYR A 250 -2.02 -7.70 -17.05
C TYR A 250 -2.66 -6.43 -16.47
N TYR A 251 -3.55 -6.55 -15.48
CA TYR A 251 -4.10 -5.38 -14.77
C TYR A 251 -3.19 -4.96 -13.60
N LEU A 252 -2.58 -3.77 -13.69
CA LEU A 252 -1.65 -3.28 -12.69
C LEU A 252 -2.37 -2.48 -11.60
N ALA A 253 -2.67 -3.19 -10.51
CA ALA A 253 -3.32 -2.64 -9.33
C ALA A 253 -2.47 -1.53 -8.68
N GLY A 254 -2.97 -0.29 -8.66
CA GLY A 254 -2.24 0.88 -8.15
C GLY A 254 -2.38 1.16 -6.66
N ALA A 255 -3.05 0.28 -5.93
CA ALA A 255 -3.48 0.50 -4.55
C ALA A 255 -3.73 -0.84 -3.84
N ALA A 256 -3.60 -0.86 -2.51
CA ALA A 256 -3.75 -2.06 -1.69
C ALA A 256 -5.23 -2.42 -1.43
N ILE A 257 -6.01 -2.49 -2.51
CA ILE A 257 -7.46 -2.71 -2.57
C ILE A 257 -7.77 -3.76 -3.65
N GLY A 258 -9.05 -4.13 -3.76
CA GLY A 258 -9.51 -5.13 -4.71
C GLY A 258 -9.24 -6.57 -4.26
N PRO A 259 -9.54 -7.56 -5.11
CA PRO A 259 -9.53 -8.96 -4.72
C PRO A 259 -8.12 -9.47 -4.39
N HIS A 260 -8.01 -10.47 -3.52
CA HIS A 260 -6.76 -11.21 -3.33
C HIS A 260 -6.26 -11.77 -4.68
N PRO A 261 -4.96 -11.60 -5.04
CA PRO A 261 -3.83 -11.18 -4.19
C PRO A 261 -3.51 -9.68 -4.16
N CYS A 262 -4.28 -8.81 -4.83
CA CYS A 262 -3.89 -7.42 -5.08
C CYS A 262 -3.53 -6.59 -3.82
N PRO A 263 -4.31 -6.62 -2.71
CA PRO A 263 -3.95 -5.90 -1.48
C PRO A 263 -2.58 -6.32 -0.92
N THR A 264 -2.40 -7.64 -0.76
CA THR A 264 -1.19 -8.31 -0.27
C THR A 264 0.01 -7.99 -1.15
N MET A 265 -0.14 -8.07 -2.48
CA MET A 265 0.91 -7.81 -3.45
C MET A 265 1.38 -6.35 -3.42
N VAL A 266 0.44 -5.40 -3.46
CA VAL A 266 0.78 -3.97 -3.41
C VAL A 266 1.43 -3.61 -2.07
N ARG A 267 0.98 -4.22 -0.97
CA ARG A 267 1.56 -4.04 0.36
C ARG A 267 3.00 -4.58 0.45
N GLU A 268 3.29 -5.77 -0.09
CA GLU A 268 4.66 -6.27 -0.17
C GLU A 268 5.58 -5.34 -0.97
N PHE A 269 5.17 -4.90 -2.16
CA PHE A 269 6.01 -4.03 -2.99
C PHE A 269 6.17 -2.61 -2.44
N GLN A 270 5.27 -2.15 -1.57
CA GLN A 270 5.42 -0.89 -0.83
C GLN A 270 6.18 -1.03 0.50
N SER A 271 6.32 -2.24 1.05
CA SER A 271 6.98 -2.50 2.35
C SER A 271 8.45 -2.06 2.43
N ILE A 272 9.09 -1.79 1.28
CA ILE A 272 10.43 -1.21 1.21
C ILE A 272 10.52 0.15 1.93
N ILE A 273 9.42 0.92 1.96
CA ILE A 273 9.34 2.20 2.67
C ILE A 273 9.60 1.99 4.17
N GLY A 274 8.86 1.07 4.80
CA GLY A 274 9.01 0.72 6.22
C GLY A 274 10.37 0.11 6.54
N LYS A 275 10.86 -0.81 5.69
CA LYS A 275 12.17 -1.47 5.86
C LYS A 275 13.33 -0.47 5.89
N GLU A 276 13.36 0.43 4.92
CA GLU A 276 14.34 1.52 4.90
C GLU A 276 14.14 2.45 6.09
N THR A 277 12.90 2.81 6.45
CA THR A 277 12.62 3.64 7.62
C THR A 277 13.15 3.00 8.92
N ARG A 278 12.98 1.69 9.14
CA ARG A 278 13.52 0.99 10.31
C ARG A 278 15.05 1.05 10.34
N LYS A 279 15.70 0.73 9.22
CA LYS A 279 17.16 0.81 9.08
C LYS A 279 17.66 2.23 9.37
N GLN A 280 17.08 3.23 8.72
CA GLN A 280 17.47 4.63 8.83
C GLN A 280 17.18 5.22 10.22
N ALA A 281 16.16 4.73 10.94
CA ALA A 281 15.91 5.07 12.34
C ALA A 281 16.98 4.49 13.27
N MET A 282 17.33 3.21 13.07
CA MET A 282 18.41 2.54 13.80
C MET A 282 19.76 3.25 13.59
N ASP A 283 20.08 3.59 12.34
CA ASP A 283 21.33 4.29 11.98
C ASP A 283 21.42 5.72 12.57
N LYS A 284 20.29 6.40 12.78
CA LYS A 284 20.24 7.80 13.25
C LYS A 284 20.13 7.95 14.76
N TRP A 285 19.40 7.07 15.45
CA TRP A 285 19.14 7.19 16.89
C TRP A 285 19.11 5.85 17.65
N GLY A 286 19.59 4.76 17.04
CA GLY A 286 19.76 3.47 17.71
C GLY A 286 18.45 2.76 18.08
N GLY A 287 17.34 3.10 17.43
CA GLY A 287 16.03 2.55 17.79
C GLY A 287 14.94 2.75 16.74
N LYS A 288 13.70 2.53 17.16
CA LYS A 288 12.48 2.73 16.38
C LYS A 288 11.90 4.14 16.56
N PRO A 289 11.03 4.64 15.66
CA PRO A 289 10.26 5.84 15.91
C PRO A 289 9.24 5.63 17.03
N HIS A 290 8.60 6.71 17.48
CA HIS A 290 7.48 6.66 18.43
C HIS A 290 6.14 6.70 17.67
N VAL A 291 6.08 7.46 16.58
CA VAL A 291 4.87 7.62 15.76
C VAL A 291 5.21 7.57 14.26
N LEU A 292 4.40 6.85 13.50
CA LEU A 292 4.37 6.85 12.04
C LEU A 292 3.06 7.50 11.57
N VAL A 293 3.15 8.49 10.68
CA VAL A 293 1.98 9.21 10.13
C VAL A 293 1.98 9.11 8.61
N ALA A 294 0.86 8.74 8.02
CA ALA A 294 0.72 8.60 6.57
C ALA A 294 -0.70 8.96 6.11
N CYS A 295 -0.84 9.48 4.89
CA CYS A 295 -2.15 9.79 4.33
C CYS A 295 -2.85 8.51 3.82
N VAL A 296 -4.16 8.46 3.96
CA VAL A 296 -4.99 7.31 3.63
C VAL A 296 -6.11 7.76 2.69
N GLY A 297 -5.91 7.47 1.40
CA GLY A 297 -7.02 7.20 0.48
C GLY A 297 -7.24 5.69 0.50
N SER A 298 -6.83 5.01 -0.56
CA SER A 298 -6.81 3.55 -0.61
C SER A 298 -5.72 2.86 0.26
N GLY A 299 -4.74 3.61 0.78
CA GLY A 299 -3.84 3.15 1.85
C GLY A 299 -2.46 2.58 1.46
N SER A 300 -2.08 2.55 0.18
CA SER A 300 -0.83 1.89 -0.27
C SER A 300 0.46 2.46 0.34
N ASN A 301 0.56 3.78 0.52
CA ASN A 301 1.75 4.40 1.13
C ASN A 301 1.78 4.18 2.65
N ALA A 302 0.60 4.19 3.29
CA ALA A 302 0.46 3.98 4.73
C ALA A 302 0.89 2.55 5.10
N LEU A 303 0.33 1.53 4.44
CA LEU A 303 0.77 0.14 4.63
C LEU A 303 2.26 -0.05 4.30
N GLY A 304 2.77 0.59 3.25
CA GLY A 304 4.20 0.54 2.92
C GLY A 304 5.11 1.01 4.05
N LEU A 305 4.73 2.09 4.76
CA LEU A 305 5.45 2.59 5.93
C LEU A 305 5.18 1.74 7.18
N PHE A 306 3.92 1.38 7.44
CA PHE A 306 3.47 0.75 8.68
C PHE A 306 3.84 -0.73 8.79
N HIS A 307 3.83 -1.49 7.69
CA HIS A 307 3.86 -2.95 7.73
C HIS A 307 5.06 -3.51 8.50
N GLU A 308 6.24 -2.91 8.30
CA GLU A 308 7.46 -3.26 9.01
C GLU A 308 7.34 -3.13 10.53
N PHE A 309 6.48 -2.24 11.03
CA PHE A 309 6.30 -1.90 12.45
C PHE A 309 5.01 -2.46 13.08
N ILE A 310 4.23 -3.29 12.36
CA ILE A 310 2.98 -3.86 12.90
C ILE A 310 3.22 -4.63 14.22
N GLN A 311 4.37 -5.28 14.39
CA GLN A 311 4.72 -6.02 15.62
C GLN A 311 5.36 -5.16 16.72
N ASP A 312 5.69 -3.89 16.47
CA ASP A 312 6.16 -2.95 17.50
C ASP A 312 4.94 -2.22 18.10
N GLU A 313 4.25 -2.83 19.07
CA GLU A 313 2.98 -2.34 19.63
C GLU A 313 3.07 -0.95 20.31
N ASP A 314 4.27 -0.54 20.74
CA ASP A 314 4.62 0.78 21.27
C ASP A 314 4.81 1.85 20.17
N VAL A 315 4.89 1.46 18.90
CA VAL A 315 4.91 2.40 17.75
C VAL A 315 3.49 2.69 17.32
N ARG A 316 3.07 3.96 17.46
CA ARG A 316 1.76 4.43 17.00
C ARG A 316 1.73 4.52 15.47
N LEU A 317 0.69 3.95 14.86
CA LEU A 317 0.48 3.93 13.41
C LEU A 317 -0.75 4.80 13.10
N ILE A 318 -0.56 5.96 12.48
CA ILE A 318 -1.63 6.95 12.30
C ILE A 318 -1.92 7.20 10.82
N GLY A 319 -3.07 6.70 10.35
CA GLY A 319 -3.63 7.01 9.04
C GLY A 319 -4.41 8.33 9.06
N VAL A 320 -4.20 9.18 8.05
CA VAL A 320 -4.89 10.48 7.92
C VAL A 320 -5.70 10.53 6.62
N GLU A 321 -7.01 10.55 6.75
CA GLU A 321 -7.96 10.62 5.64
C GLU A 321 -8.36 12.06 5.28
N ALA A 322 -8.87 12.24 4.07
CA ALA A 322 -9.43 13.51 3.64
C ALA A 322 -10.82 13.74 4.24
N GLY A 323 -10.92 14.70 5.15
CA GLY A 323 -12.17 15.25 5.68
C GLY A 323 -12.87 16.21 4.71
N GLY A 324 -12.30 16.49 3.53
CA GLY A 324 -12.87 17.34 2.49
C GLY A 324 -13.25 18.73 3.01
N THR A 325 -14.48 19.16 2.74
CA THR A 325 -15.05 20.43 3.27
C THR A 325 -15.62 20.30 4.69
N GLY A 326 -15.28 19.25 5.42
CA GLY A 326 -15.76 18.94 6.77
C GLY A 326 -16.68 17.71 6.77
N LEU A 327 -16.59 16.88 7.81
CA LEU A 327 -17.30 15.59 7.86
C LEU A 327 -18.82 15.74 7.77
N ASP A 328 -19.37 16.77 8.42
CA ASP A 328 -20.82 16.98 8.47
C ASP A 328 -21.37 17.65 7.18
N SER A 329 -20.51 18.00 6.22
CA SER A 329 -20.91 18.53 4.91
C SER A 329 -21.31 17.44 3.90
N GLY A 330 -21.08 16.16 4.22
CA GLY A 330 -21.25 15.03 3.31
C GLY A 330 -20.22 14.96 2.16
N LYS A 331 -19.31 15.94 2.06
CA LYS A 331 -18.27 16.02 1.04
C LYS A 331 -16.90 15.74 1.65
N HIS A 332 -16.57 14.45 1.77
CA HIS A 332 -15.29 13.97 2.31
C HIS A 332 -14.90 12.62 1.69
N SER A 333 -13.69 12.14 2.01
CA SER A 333 -13.22 10.78 1.70
C SER A 333 -12.77 10.03 2.98
N ALA A 334 -13.38 10.38 4.11
CA ALA A 334 -13.09 9.86 5.44
C ALA A 334 -13.72 8.47 5.71
N THR A 335 -13.28 7.48 4.94
CA THR A 335 -13.83 6.12 4.91
C THR A 335 -13.78 5.41 6.27
N MET A 336 -12.70 5.56 7.04
CA MET A 336 -12.56 4.96 8.37
C MET A 336 -13.37 5.68 9.45
N ALA A 337 -13.65 6.96 9.26
CA ALA A 337 -14.38 7.80 10.21
C ALA A 337 -15.91 7.88 9.99
N ARG A 338 -16.39 7.51 8.79
CA ARG A 338 -17.80 7.61 8.37
C ARG A 338 -18.31 6.46 7.51
N GLY A 339 -17.45 5.56 7.05
CA GLY A 339 -17.83 4.41 6.24
C GLY A 339 -18.24 3.19 7.05
N GLU A 340 -18.86 2.25 6.35
CA GLU A 340 -19.36 0.97 6.88
C GLU A 340 -18.69 -0.21 6.18
N VAL A 341 -18.84 -1.41 6.74
CA VAL A 341 -18.31 -2.63 6.12
C VAL A 341 -19.20 -3.06 4.96
N GLY A 342 -18.62 -3.22 3.78
CA GLY A 342 -19.31 -3.74 2.61
C GLY A 342 -18.34 -4.30 1.59
N VAL A 343 -18.83 -4.55 0.37
CA VAL A 343 -18.07 -5.17 -0.71
C VAL A 343 -17.98 -4.22 -1.89
N TYR A 344 -16.77 -3.79 -2.23
CA TYR A 344 -16.54 -2.89 -3.37
C TYR A 344 -15.24 -3.25 -4.11
N HIS A 345 -15.26 -3.11 -5.43
CA HIS A 345 -14.13 -3.41 -6.32
C HIS A 345 -13.47 -4.79 -6.13
N GLY A 346 -14.20 -5.79 -5.62
CA GLY A 346 -13.75 -7.17 -5.51
C GLY A 346 -13.24 -7.61 -4.13
N ALA A 347 -13.31 -6.76 -3.10
CA ALA A 347 -12.98 -7.14 -1.72
C ALA A 347 -13.96 -6.55 -0.70
N MET A 348 -13.99 -7.16 0.48
CA MET A 348 -14.68 -6.63 1.67
C MET A 348 -13.76 -5.68 2.45
N SER A 349 -14.19 -4.45 2.69
CA SER A 349 -13.48 -3.44 3.50
C SER A 349 -14.46 -2.37 4.01
N TYR A 350 -13.97 -1.37 4.75
CA TYR A 350 -14.77 -0.15 4.96
C TYR A 350 -14.93 0.61 3.64
N LEU A 351 -16.14 1.13 3.39
CA LEU A 351 -16.45 2.07 2.32
C LEU A 351 -17.56 3.06 2.70
N LEU A 352 -17.61 4.19 1.99
CA LEU A 352 -18.66 5.19 2.04
C LEU A 352 -19.85 4.73 1.17
N GLN A 353 -20.94 4.34 1.83
CA GLN A 353 -22.20 3.91 1.22
C GLN A 353 -23.39 4.49 1.99
N ASP A 354 -24.56 4.56 1.34
CA ASP A 354 -25.82 4.89 1.99
C ASP A 354 -26.56 3.64 2.51
N GLU A 355 -27.75 3.85 3.09
CA GLU A 355 -28.60 2.79 3.67
C GLU A 355 -29.07 1.74 2.63
N GLU A 356 -29.03 2.06 1.33
CA GLU A 356 -29.33 1.15 0.22
C GLU A 356 -28.06 0.48 -0.36
N GLY A 357 -26.89 0.73 0.24
CA GLY A 357 -25.60 0.21 -0.22
C GLY A 357 -25.06 0.89 -1.48
N GLN A 358 -25.59 2.07 -1.87
CA GLN A 358 -25.08 2.82 -3.00
C GLN A 358 -23.82 3.61 -2.61
N ILE A 359 -22.83 3.64 -3.50
CA ILE A 359 -21.54 4.26 -3.23
C ILE A 359 -21.68 5.78 -3.17
N ILE A 360 -21.38 6.37 -2.00
CA ILE A 360 -21.36 7.82 -1.82
C ILE A 360 -20.16 8.42 -2.57
N GLY A 361 -20.39 9.54 -3.26
CA GLY A 361 -19.34 10.25 -3.99
C GLY A 361 -18.28 10.81 -3.04
N PRO A 362 -17.02 10.34 -3.09
CA PRO A 362 -15.95 10.88 -2.25
C PRO A 362 -15.58 12.30 -2.69
N HIS A 363 -15.00 13.07 -1.76
CA HIS A 363 -14.45 14.39 -2.06
C HIS A 363 -13.11 14.65 -1.35
N SER A 364 -12.14 15.20 -2.07
CA SER A 364 -10.89 15.76 -1.52
C SER A 364 -10.20 16.69 -2.51
N ILE A 365 -9.58 17.78 -2.04
CA ILE A 365 -8.66 18.57 -2.87
C ILE A 365 -7.42 17.77 -3.28
N GLY A 366 -7.01 16.79 -2.47
CA GLY A 366 -6.00 15.82 -2.84
C GLY A 366 -6.63 14.70 -3.65
N VAL A 367 -6.63 14.82 -4.99
CA VAL A 367 -7.29 13.87 -5.91
C VAL A 367 -6.88 12.40 -5.65
N GLY A 368 -5.65 12.11 -5.21
CA GLY A 368 -5.23 10.75 -4.84
C GLY A 368 -5.85 10.18 -3.56
N LEU A 369 -6.60 10.98 -2.81
CA LEU A 369 -7.42 10.58 -1.65
C LEU A 369 -8.93 10.52 -1.98
N GLU A 370 -9.39 11.01 -3.13
CA GLU A 370 -10.79 11.03 -3.57
C GLU A 370 -11.24 9.61 -4.00
N TYR A 371 -11.39 8.71 -3.03
CA TYR A 371 -11.78 7.31 -3.22
C TYR A 371 -12.69 6.86 -2.05
N PRO A 372 -13.80 6.14 -2.29
CA PRO A 372 -14.81 5.89 -1.25
C PRO A 372 -14.54 4.63 -0.43
N GLY A 373 -13.51 3.85 -0.74
CA GLY A 373 -13.16 2.63 0.01
C GLY A 373 -11.76 2.72 0.63
N VAL A 374 -11.39 1.72 1.43
CA VAL A 374 -10.04 1.62 2.00
C VAL A 374 -9.49 0.20 1.88
N SER A 375 -8.19 0.03 2.14
CA SER A 375 -7.54 -1.28 2.14
C SER A 375 -8.18 -2.26 3.15
N PRO A 376 -8.39 -3.53 2.78
CA PRO A 376 -8.74 -4.60 3.71
C PRO A 376 -7.78 -4.73 4.91
N GLU A 377 -6.46 -4.58 4.69
CA GLU A 377 -5.48 -4.70 5.77
C GLU A 377 -5.54 -3.51 6.73
N LEU A 378 -5.79 -2.29 6.23
CA LEU A 378 -6.06 -1.14 7.12
C LEU A 378 -7.39 -1.29 7.86
N SER A 379 -8.42 -1.85 7.23
CA SER A 379 -9.72 -2.13 7.85
C SER A 379 -9.56 -3.07 9.04
N TYR A 380 -8.77 -4.13 8.86
CA TYR A 380 -8.38 -5.04 9.93
C TYR A 380 -7.57 -4.36 11.03
N LEU A 381 -6.55 -3.57 10.67
CA LEU A 381 -5.71 -2.87 11.64
C LEU A 381 -6.47 -1.83 12.48
N LYS A 382 -7.53 -1.22 11.92
CA LYS A 382 -8.49 -0.38 12.67
C LYS A 382 -9.23 -1.19 13.72
N ASP A 383 -9.87 -2.28 13.32
CA ASP A 383 -10.76 -3.06 14.18
C ASP A 383 -10.04 -3.75 15.34
N ILE A 384 -8.79 -4.20 15.13
CA ILE A 384 -7.96 -4.74 16.22
C ILE A 384 -7.28 -3.65 17.07
N GLY A 385 -7.55 -2.37 16.81
CA GLY A 385 -6.96 -1.24 17.53
C GLY A 385 -5.46 -1.02 17.28
N ARG A 386 -4.87 -1.65 16.25
CA ARG A 386 -3.43 -1.56 15.97
C ARG A 386 -3.05 -0.28 15.22
N ALA A 387 -3.95 0.28 14.42
CA ALA A 387 -3.76 1.55 13.73
C ALA A 387 -4.87 2.56 14.09
N GLU A 388 -4.45 3.79 14.34
CA GLU A 388 -5.29 4.95 14.60
C GLU A 388 -5.65 5.63 13.28
N PHE A 389 -6.85 6.19 13.16
CA PHE A 389 -7.29 6.93 11.98
C PHE A 389 -7.85 8.29 12.38
N SER A 390 -7.49 9.33 11.63
CA SER A 390 -7.97 10.69 11.84
C SER A 390 -8.21 11.40 10.51
N THR A 391 -8.76 12.60 10.56
CA THR A 391 -9.22 13.35 9.38
C THR A 391 -8.66 14.76 9.33
N VAL A 392 -8.36 15.21 8.12
CA VAL A 392 -7.87 16.56 7.82
C VAL A 392 -8.71 17.15 6.68
N THR A 393 -9.20 18.37 6.87
CA THR A 393 -9.95 19.13 5.85
C THR A 393 -9.04 19.65 4.75
N ASP A 394 -9.62 19.98 3.60
CA ASP A 394 -8.90 20.53 2.45
C ASP A 394 -8.14 21.82 2.82
N GLU A 395 -8.75 22.69 3.62
CA GLU A 395 -8.08 23.91 4.12
C GLU A 395 -6.86 23.62 5.00
N GLU A 396 -6.98 22.66 5.92
CA GLU A 396 -5.87 22.23 6.79
C GLU A 396 -4.72 21.65 5.95
N ALA A 397 -5.02 20.83 4.94
CA ALA A 397 -4.04 20.30 4.00
C ALA A 397 -3.33 21.41 3.20
N ILE A 398 -4.06 22.41 2.70
CA ILE A 398 -3.47 23.56 1.98
C ILE A 398 -2.61 24.43 2.92
N LYS A 399 -3.04 24.62 4.17
CA LYS A 399 -2.25 25.33 5.20
C LYS A 399 -0.93 24.59 5.46
N ALA A 400 -0.97 23.26 5.57
CA ALA A 400 0.22 22.42 5.75
C ALA A 400 1.15 22.36 4.52
N TYR A 401 0.60 22.33 3.30
CA TYR A 401 1.35 22.49 2.06
C TYR A 401 2.17 23.79 2.10
N LYS A 402 1.47 24.92 2.32
CA LYS A 402 2.08 26.26 2.35
C LYS A 402 3.09 26.39 3.50
N ARG A 403 2.87 25.71 4.63
CA ARG A 403 3.81 25.62 5.76
C ARG A 403 5.10 24.89 5.37
N LEU A 404 5.02 23.69 4.79
CA LEU A 404 6.23 22.91 4.45
C LEU A 404 7.08 23.63 3.38
N CYS A 405 6.44 24.22 2.36
CA CYS A 405 7.15 25.01 1.34
C CYS A 405 7.94 26.18 1.96
N ARG A 406 7.37 26.88 2.95
CA ARG A 406 8.01 28.04 3.60
C ARG A 406 9.09 27.67 4.62
N LEU A 407 8.92 26.56 5.32
CA LEU A 407 9.86 26.14 6.37
C LEU A 407 11.03 25.36 5.79
N GLU A 408 10.77 24.35 4.95
CA GLU A 408 11.79 23.40 4.49
C GLU A 408 12.11 23.51 2.98
N GLY A 409 11.41 24.37 2.23
CA GLY A 409 11.63 24.50 0.79
C GLY A 409 11.17 23.29 -0.04
N ILE A 410 10.32 22.42 0.54
CA ILE A 410 9.81 21.20 -0.08
C ILE A 410 8.35 21.42 -0.48
N PHE A 411 8.00 21.07 -1.72
CA PHE A 411 6.63 21.08 -2.22
C PHE A 411 5.99 19.68 -2.03
N PRO A 412 5.16 19.46 -0.99
CA PRO A 412 4.49 18.18 -0.77
C PRO A 412 3.35 17.98 -1.77
N ALA A 413 3.06 16.74 -2.17
CA ALA A 413 1.76 16.45 -2.79
C ALA A 413 0.61 16.78 -1.83
N LEU A 414 -0.55 17.22 -2.33
CA LEU A 414 -1.72 17.52 -1.49
C LEU A 414 -2.18 16.32 -0.66
N GLU A 415 -2.01 15.10 -1.17
CA GLU A 415 -2.24 13.86 -0.43
C GLU A 415 -1.29 13.77 0.78
N SER A 416 0.01 13.99 0.59
CA SER A 416 1.01 14.01 1.68
C SER A 416 0.77 15.16 2.66
N SER A 417 0.17 16.26 2.18
CA SER A 417 -0.13 17.45 2.97
C SER A 417 -1.22 17.20 4.01
N HIS A 418 -2.08 16.20 3.80
CA HIS A 418 -3.02 15.76 4.84
C HIS A 418 -2.28 15.18 6.05
N ALA A 419 -1.30 14.29 5.83
CA ALA A 419 -0.48 13.73 6.91
C ALA A 419 0.34 14.80 7.65
N LEU A 420 0.82 15.82 6.94
CA LEU A 420 1.54 16.97 7.51
C LEU A 420 0.64 17.92 8.31
N ALA A 421 -0.62 18.10 7.92
CA ALA A 421 -1.57 18.94 8.65
C ALA A 421 -2.01 18.32 9.97
N PHE A 422 -2.09 16.98 10.03
CA PHE A 422 -2.43 16.28 11.28
C PHE A 422 -1.41 16.55 12.41
N LEU A 423 -0.18 16.98 12.08
CA LEU A 423 0.80 17.43 13.07
C LEU A 423 0.29 18.61 13.94
N ASP A 424 -0.57 19.48 13.42
CA ASP A 424 -1.22 20.56 14.20
C ASP A 424 -2.07 19.99 15.37
N LYS A 425 -2.60 18.77 15.22
CA LYS A 425 -3.41 18.05 16.22
C LYS A 425 -2.55 17.11 17.07
N LEU A 426 -1.49 16.53 16.49
CA LEU A 426 -0.65 15.51 17.10
C LEU A 426 0.45 16.08 18.01
N CYS A 427 1.19 17.10 17.56
CA CYS A 427 2.47 17.46 18.19
C CYS A 427 2.35 17.95 19.65
N SER A 428 1.22 18.53 20.04
CA SER A 428 0.91 18.94 21.41
C SER A 428 0.60 17.78 22.36
N THR A 429 0.32 16.58 21.83
CA THR A 429 0.03 15.35 22.60
C THR A 429 1.28 14.52 22.90
N LEU A 430 2.42 14.86 22.30
CA LEU A 430 3.66 14.10 22.34
C LEU A 430 4.67 14.73 23.32
N LYS A 431 5.55 13.89 23.86
CA LYS A 431 6.62 14.30 24.79
C LYS A 431 7.79 14.90 24.03
N ASP A 432 8.67 15.59 24.77
CA ASP A 432 9.89 16.13 24.19
C ASP A 432 10.79 15.02 23.61
N GLY A 433 11.31 15.25 22.40
CA GLY A 433 12.25 14.34 21.74
C GLY A 433 11.63 13.05 21.17
N GLU A 434 10.32 12.83 21.29
CA GLU A 434 9.66 11.70 20.63
C GLU A 434 9.82 11.79 19.10
N LYS A 435 10.11 10.65 18.46
CA LYS A 435 10.46 10.61 17.04
C LYS A 435 9.22 10.36 16.19
N VAL A 436 8.78 11.39 15.45
CA VAL A 436 7.64 11.32 14.53
C VAL A 436 8.15 11.21 13.11
N ILE A 437 7.69 10.21 12.35
CA ILE A 437 8.00 10.07 10.93
C ILE A 437 6.74 10.25 10.11
N VAL A 438 6.73 11.23 9.21
CA VAL A 438 5.64 11.45 8.24
C VAL A 438 6.05 10.88 6.89
N ASN A 439 5.17 10.10 6.25
CA ASN A 439 5.38 9.64 4.89
C ASN A 439 5.13 10.78 3.90
N LEU A 440 6.19 11.32 3.30
CA LEU A 440 6.07 12.32 2.24
C LEU A 440 5.83 11.59 0.91
N SER A 441 4.63 11.04 0.76
CA SER A 441 4.25 10.01 -0.21
C SER A 441 4.44 10.38 -1.70
N GLY A 442 4.65 11.66 -2.00
CA GLY A 442 4.86 12.23 -3.33
C GLY A 442 5.07 13.73 -3.31
N ARG A 443 5.58 14.29 -4.42
CA ARG A 443 5.87 15.72 -4.65
C ARG A 443 4.68 16.50 -5.22
N GLY A 444 4.66 17.80 -4.93
CA GLY A 444 3.54 18.72 -5.19
C GLY A 444 3.53 19.44 -6.54
N ASP A 445 4.45 19.13 -7.46
CA ASP A 445 4.50 19.80 -8.78
C ASP A 445 3.16 19.70 -9.53
N LYS A 446 2.45 18.56 -9.38
CA LYS A 446 1.13 18.30 -9.97
C LYS A 446 -0.04 19.08 -9.34
N ASP A 447 0.18 19.65 -8.16
CA ASP A 447 -0.84 20.30 -7.33
C ASP A 447 -0.69 21.83 -7.29
N ALA A 448 0.41 22.36 -7.87
CA ALA A 448 0.76 23.77 -7.78
C ALA A 448 -0.38 24.68 -8.25
N GLU A 449 -0.98 24.39 -9.42
CA GLU A 449 -2.12 25.14 -9.97
C GLU A 449 -3.34 25.10 -9.05
N ALA A 450 -3.70 23.92 -8.52
CA ALA A 450 -4.81 23.79 -7.57
C ALA A 450 -4.59 24.62 -6.30
N VAL A 451 -3.34 24.67 -5.79
CA VAL A 451 -2.99 25.46 -4.60
C VAL A 451 -2.93 26.98 -4.88
N PHE A 452 -2.56 27.40 -6.09
CA PHE A 452 -2.57 28.80 -6.51
C PHE A 452 -3.99 29.33 -6.75
N ASN A 453 -4.83 28.55 -7.43
CA ASN A 453 -6.20 28.93 -7.77
C ASN A 453 -7.15 28.83 -6.56
N HIS A 454 -6.77 28.10 -5.50
CA HIS A 454 -7.53 28.06 -4.24
C HIS A 454 -7.39 29.38 -3.46
N THR A 455 -8.28 30.32 -3.78
CA THR A 455 -8.56 31.51 -2.97
C THR A 455 -9.38 31.12 -1.76
N VAL A 456 -8.79 31.26 -0.56
CA VAL A 456 -9.56 31.21 0.68
C VAL A 456 -10.56 32.38 0.64
N PRO A 457 -11.87 32.15 0.86
CA PRO A 457 -12.81 33.24 1.04
C PRO A 457 -12.28 34.15 2.15
N LYS A 458 -12.13 35.45 1.87
CA LYS A 458 -11.91 36.41 2.95
C LYS A 458 -13.19 36.38 3.79
N HIS A 459 -13.10 35.91 5.03
CA HIS A 459 -14.10 36.25 6.02
C HIS A 459 -14.06 37.77 6.17
N GLU A 460 -15.16 38.43 5.77
CA GLU A 460 -15.43 39.85 6.02
C GLU A 460 -15.84 40.06 7.49
#